data_AF-A0A9R0CXA4-F1
#
_entry.id   AF-A0A9R0CXA4-F1
#
_cell.length_a   1.000
_cell.length_b   1.000
_cell.length_c   1.000
_cell.angle_alpha   90.00
_cell.angle_beta   90.00
_cell.angle_gamma   90.00
#
_symmetry.space_group_name_H-M   'P 1'
#
loop_
_entity.id
_entity.type
_entity.pdbx_description
1 polymer ?
#
loop_
_entity_poly.entity_id
_entity_poly.type
_entity_poly.pdbx_seq_one_letter_code
_entity_poly.pdbx_strand_id
1 'polypeptide(L)'
;MALEIVGAILFTILLAFLLRVLYLIYEITIVNKCELTRPKSLRTILCIGSGGHTTELLRLVKNLNKKKYQPRVYILADNDVSSEVKIHETEKEQSDYTLSRIPRSRNVQQSYFSSVISTLYATLCTLPVIYNFKPDVIFCNGPGTCIPVCVVAFLLRCLYLLDCRIVFIESICRVRTLSLTGKILQFFADIVVVQWPQLRDVCFRAKYFGRLT
;
A
#
# COMPACT_ATOMS: atom_id res chain seq x y z
N MET A 1 19.71 -24.54 31.01
CA MET A 1 20.11 -25.10 29.70
C MET A 1 19.02 -24.99 28.63
N ALA A 2 17.91 -25.75 28.66
CA ALA A 2 16.90 -25.70 27.59
C ALA A 2 16.25 -24.31 27.41
N LEU A 3 15.88 -23.65 28.52
CA LEU A 3 15.29 -22.30 28.48
C LEU A 3 16.26 -21.23 27.94
N GLU A 4 17.54 -21.34 28.26
CA GLU A 4 18.59 -20.42 27.80
C GLU A 4 18.84 -20.59 26.29
N ILE A 5 18.84 -21.84 25.80
CA ILE A 5 18.97 -22.14 24.37
C ILE A 5 17.76 -21.59 23.61
N VAL A 6 16.54 -21.81 24.09
CA VAL A 6 15.33 -21.26 23.46
C VAL A 6 15.36 -19.73 23.45
N GLY A 7 15.78 -19.11 24.55
CA GLY A 7 15.94 -17.66 24.65
C GLY A 7 16.94 -17.11 23.63
N ALA A 8 18.11 -17.75 23.49
CA ALA A 8 19.12 -17.36 22.51
C ALA A 8 18.62 -17.49 21.07
N ILE A 9 17.88 -18.56 20.75
CA ILE A 9 17.29 -18.76 19.41
C ILE A 9 16.25 -17.67 19.11
N LEU A 10 15.35 -17.37 20.04
CA LEU A 10 14.34 -16.32 19.83
C LEU A 10 14.98 -14.94 19.67
N PHE A 11 16.00 -14.63 20.47
CA PHE A 11 16.73 -13.37 20.37
C PHE A 11 17.44 -13.23 19.02
N THR A 12 18.11 -14.28 18.55
CA THR A 12 18.80 -14.26 17.24
C THR A 12 17.83 -14.09 16.08
N ILE A 13 16.68 -14.77 16.10
CA ILE A 13 15.62 -14.59 15.10
C ILE A 13 15.09 -13.15 15.10
N LEU A 14 14.79 -12.60 16.29
CA LEU A 14 14.28 -11.24 16.42
C LEU A 14 15.30 -10.21 15.94
N LEU A 15 16.58 -10.38 16.30
CA LEU A 15 17.66 -9.52 15.85
C LEU A 15 17.83 -9.58 14.32
N ALA A 16 17.83 -10.77 13.73
CA ALA A 16 17.92 -10.94 12.28
C ALA A 16 16.74 -10.28 11.56
N PHE A 17 15.52 -10.42 12.10
CA PHE A 17 14.34 -9.76 11.57
C PHE A 17 14.44 -8.23 11.66
N LEU A 18 14.89 -7.69 12.80
CA LEU A 18 15.10 -6.26 12.99
C LEU A 18 16.14 -5.71 12.00
N LEU A 19 17.28 -6.38 11.87
CA LEU A 19 18.31 -6.00 10.90
C LEU A 19 17.78 -6.01 9.47
N ARG A 20 16.93 -6.98 9.13
CA ARG A 20 16.26 -7.03 7.81
C ARG A 20 15.29 -5.87 7.59
N VAL A 21 14.47 -5.53 8.59
CA VAL A 21 13.58 -4.37 8.52
C VAL A 21 14.40 -3.09 8.30
N LEU A 22 15.47 -2.89 9.08
CA LEU A 22 16.34 -1.72 8.96
C LEU A 22 17.04 -1.66 7.59
N TYR A 23 17.52 -2.80 7.08
CA TYR A 23 18.11 -2.89 5.75
C TYR A 23 17.10 -2.52 4.66
N LEU A 24 15.87 -3.01 4.73
CA LEU A 24 14.83 -2.66 3.77
C LEU A 24 14.44 -1.18 3.85
N ILE A 25 14.33 -0.62 5.05
CA ILE A 25 14.11 0.83 5.23
C ILE A 25 15.27 1.61 4.61
N TYR A 26 16.52 1.21 4.84
CA TYR A 26 17.69 1.85 4.23
C TYR A 26 17.67 1.77 2.69
N GLU A 27 17.38 0.60 2.12
CA GLU A 27 17.24 0.42 0.67
C GLU A 27 16.15 1.32 0.08
N ILE A 28 15.01 1.40 0.77
CA ILE A 28 13.86 2.21 0.37
C ILE A 28 14.17 3.71 0.48
N THR A 29 14.78 4.14 1.58
CA THR A 29 14.91 5.57 1.92
C THR A 29 16.16 6.23 1.35
N ILE A 30 17.29 5.54 1.37
CA ILE A 30 18.60 6.09 0.97
C ILE A 30 18.95 5.66 -0.44
N VAL A 31 18.91 4.34 -0.71
CA VAL A 31 19.29 3.79 -2.02
C VAL A 31 18.22 4.08 -3.09
N ASN A 32 16.95 4.22 -2.68
CA ASN A 32 15.79 4.40 -3.56
C ASN A 32 15.67 3.28 -4.62
N LYS A 33 16.06 2.05 -4.27
CA LYS A 33 16.00 0.91 -5.18
C LYS A 33 14.54 0.52 -5.46
N CYS A 34 14.09 0.76 -6.69
CA CYS A 34 12.71 0.49 -7.12
C CYS A 34 12.59 -0.57 -8.22
N GLU A 35 13.71 -1.19 -8.61
CA GLU A 35 13.72 -2.17 -9.69
C GLU A 35 13.04 -3.48 -9.26
N LEU A 36 12.27 -4.03 -10.19
CA LEU A 36 11.65 -5.35 -10.10
C LEU A 36 12.15 -6.17 -11.27
N THR A 37 12.81 -7.29 -10.99
CA THR A 37 13.24 -8.24 -12.03
C THR A 37 12.05 -9.12 -12.44
N ARG A 38 11.19 -8.60 -13.31
CA ARG A 38 10.12 -9.37 -13.96
C ARG A 38 10.06 -9.12 -15.47
N PRO A 39 10.11 -10.16 -16.30
CA PRO A 39 10.21 -10.00 -17.76
C PRO A 39 8.89 -9.75 -18.49
N LYS A 40 7.71 -9.90 -17.86
CA LYS A 40 6.39 -9.84 -18.56
C LYS A 40 5.42 -8.83 -17.95
N SER A 41 4.65 -9.24 -16.95
CA SER A 41 3.61 -8.41 -16.31
C SER A 41 3.75 -8.40 -14.79
N LEU A 42 3.26 -7.32 -14.20
CA LEU A 42 3.26 -7.04 -12.78
C LEU A 42 1.86 -7.30 -12.23
N ARG A 43 1.76 -8.27 -11.32
CA ARG A 43 0.57 -8.48 -10.49
C ARG A 43 0.36 -7.23 -9.66
N THR A 44 -0.77 -6.59 -9.88
CA THR A 44 -0.99 -5.22 -9.42
C THR A 44 -2.16 -5.20 -8.44
N ILE A 45 -1.94 -4.61 -7.28
CA ILE A 45 -3.02 -4.25 -6.35
C ILE A 45 -3.30 -2.76 -6.48
N LEU A 46 -4.58 -2.42 -6.53
CA LEU A 46 -5.10 -1.06 -6.47
C LEU A 46 -5.93 -0.95 -5.18
N CYS A 47 -5.33 -0.39 -4.13
CA CYS A 47 -6.03 -0.17 -2.87
C CYS A 47 -6.77 1.17 -2.94
N ILE A 48 -8.08 1.08 -3.04
CA ILE A 48 -8.97 2.20 -3.29
C ILE A 48 -9.64 2.65 -1.98
N GLY A 49 -9.66 3.97 -1.78
CA GLY A 49 -10.52 4.61 -0.77
C GLY A 49 -11.90 4.93 -1.32
N SER A 50 -12.83 5.28 -0.43
CA SER A 50 -14.18 5.69 -0.83
C SER A 50 -14.24 7.12 -1.38
N GLY A 51 -15.26 7.39 -2.19
CA GLY A 51 -15.59 8.74 -2.66
C GLY A 51 -14.59 9.32 -3.66
N GLY A 52 -13.96 10.44 -3.30
CA GLY A 52 -13.02 11.17 -4.16
C GLY A 52 -11.72 10.39 -4.42
N HIS A 53 -11.25 9.63 -3.42
CA HIS A 53 -10.06 8.78 -3.57
C HIS A 53 -10.26 7.69 -4.63
N THR A 54 -11.46 7.12 -4.73
CA THR A 54 -11.83 6.21 -5.82
C THR A 54 -11.61 6.84 -7.18
N THR A 55 -12.16 8.04 -7.37
CA THR A 55 -12.13 8.73 -8.65
C THR A 55 -10.70 9.12 -9.04
N GLU A 56 -9.90 9.57 -8.07
CA GLU A 56 -8.48 9.83 -8.26
C GLU A 56 -7.73 8.60 -8.78
N LEU A 57 -7.81 7.47 -8.06
CA LEU A 57 -7.05 6.27 -8.45
C LEU A 57 -7.55 5.67 -9.76
N LEU A 58 -8.87 5.70 -10.02
CA LEU A 58 -9.42 5.21 -11.28
C LEU A 58 -9.02 6.07 -12.49
N ARG A 59 -8.82 7.38 -12.31
CA ARG A 59 -8.27 8.24 -13.38
C ARG A 59 -6.83 7.83 -13.76
N LEU A 60 -6.03 7.42 -12.78
CA LEU A 60 -4.71 6.85 -13.04
C LEU A 60 -4.79 5.51 -13.77
N VAL A 61 -5.68 4.62 -13.32
CA VAL A 61 -5.89 3.30 -13.94
C VAL A 61 -6.27 3.41 -15.41
N LYS A 62 -7.11 4.38 -15.79
CA LYS A 62 -7.51 4.60 -17.19
C LYS A 62 -6.32 4.83 -18.12
N ASN A 63 -5.27 5.47 -17.62
CA ASN A 63 -4.06 5.78 -18.38
C ASN A 63 -2.92 4.77 -18.13
N LEU A 64 -3.14 3.77 -17.27
CA LEU A 64 -2.14 2.77 -16.93
C LEU A 64 -2.02 1.74 -18.07
N ASN A 65 -0.80 1.30 -18.39
CA ASN A 65 -0.59 0.22 -19.37
C ASN A 65 -1.12 -1.11 -18.81
N LYS A 66 -2.37 -1.45 -19.14
CA LYS A 66 -3.06 -2.63 -18.60
C LYS A 66 -2.37 -3.96 -18.92
N LYS A 67 -1.64 -4.06 -20.04
CA LYS A 67 -0.86 -5.28 -20.38
C LYS A 67 0.35 -5.48 -19.47
N LYS A 68 0.96 -4.37 -19.02
CA LYS A 68 2.10 -4.40 -18.09
C LYS A 68 1.63 -4.66 -16.66
N TYR A 69 0.50 -4.08 -16.26
CA TYR A 69 -0.03 -4.16 -14.90
C TYR A 69 -1.22 -5.13 -14.85
N GLN A 70 -0.95 -6.43 -14.99
CA GLN A 70 -1.95 -7.50 -14.94
C GLN A 70 -1.39 -8.80 -14.31
N PRO A 71 -2.24 -9.62 -13.66
CA PRO A 71 -3.64 -9.34 -13.32
C PRO A 71 -3.78 -8.21 -12.27
N ARG A 72 -4.97 -7.60 -12.20
CA ARG A 72 -5.28 -6.51 -11.25
C ARG A 72 -6.20 -6.99 -10.14
N VAL A 73 -5.91 -6.63 -8.91
CA VAL A 73 -6.82 -6.83 -7.76
C VAL A 73 -7.13 -5.47 -7.15
N TYR A 74 -8.41 -5.15 -7.08
CA TYR A 74 -8.89 -3.96 -6.40
C TYR A 74 -9.23 -4.31 -4.97
N ILE A 75 -8.58 -3.64 -4.01
CA ILE A 75 -8.89 -3.77 -2.59
C ILE A 75 -9.73 -2.58 -2.17
N LEU A 76 -10.91 -2.85 -1.63
CA LEU A 76 -11.87 -1.84 -1.14
C LEU A 76 -12.38 -2.19 0.26
N ALA A 77 -12.97 -1.22 0.94
CA ALA A 77 -13.68 -1.47 2.19
C ALA A 77 -14.97 -2.28 1.93
N ASP A 78 -15.30 -3.19 2.84
CA ASP A 78 -16.51 -4.02 2.85
C ASP A 78 -17.82 -3.28 2.53
N ASN A 79 -17.97 -2.06 3.05
CA ASN A 79 -19.16 -1.24 2.90
C ASN A 79 -19.13 -0.26 1.72
N ASP A 80 -18.14 -0.34 0.82
CA ASP A 80 -17.96 0.63 -0.26
C ASP A 80 -18.50 0.15 -1.62
N VAL A 81 -19.81 -0.05 -1.67
CA VAL A 81 -20.53 -0.42 -2.90
C VAL A 81 -20.36 0.65 -4.00
N SER A 82 -20.22 1.93 -3.61
CA SER A 82 -20.07 3.04 -4.55
C SER A 82 -18.78 2.96 -5.36
N SER A 83 -17.68 2.52 -4.73
CA SER A 83 -16.41 2.35 -5.41
C SER A 83 -16.43 1.15 -6.35
N GLU A 84 -17.07 0.06 -5.95
CA GLU A 84 -17.22 -1.15 -6.75
C GLU A 84 -17.90 -0.86 -8.10
N VAL A 85 -19.02 -0.14 -8.09
CA VAL A 85 -19.72 0.26 -9.33
C VAL A 85 -18.77 1.03 -10.26
N LYS A 86 -18.02 2.01 -9.73
CA LYS A 86 -17.07 2.81 -10.52
C LYS A 86 -15.91 1.98 -11.08
N ILE A 87 -15.44 0.98 -10.35
CA ILE A 87 -14.38 0.06 -10.81
C ILE A 87 -14.91 -0.76 -11.98
N HIS A 88 -16.09 -1.36 -11.83
CA HIS A 88 -16.74 -2.12 -12.91
C HIS A 88 -16.93 -1.26 -14.15
N GLU A 89 -17.40 -0.01 -14.01
CA GLU A 89 -17.53 0.94 -15.11
C GLU A 89 -16.20 1.26 -15.80
N THR A 90 -15.12 1.40 -15.04
CA THR A 90 -13.80 1.74 -15.56
C THR A 90 -13.12 0.56 -16.25
N GLU A 91 -13.44 -0.66 -15.84
CA GLU A 91 -12.86 -1.91 -16.36
C GLU A 91 -13.81 -2.69 -17.29
N LYS A 92 -14.94 -2.12 -17.73
CA LYS A 92 -15.94 -2.78 -18.61
C LYS A 92 -15.35 -3.53 -19.81
N GLU A 93 -14.28 -3.02 -20.39
CA GLU A 93 -13.64 -3.54 -21.61
C GLU A 93 -12.50 -4.53 -21.34
N GLN A 94 -12.28 -4.95 -20.09
CA GLN A 94 -11.13 -5.75 -19.69
C GLN A 94 -11.55 -6.88 -18.73
N SER A 95 -11.06 -8.08 -19.00
CA SER A 95 -11.42 -9.28 -18.24
C SER A 95 -10.51 -9.59 -17.05
N ASP A 96 -9.32 -8.98 -16.98
CA ASP A 96 -8.25 -9.43 -16.08
C ASP A 96 -8.16 -8.62 -14.77
N TYR A 97 -9.31 -8.47 -14.09
CA TYR A 97 -9.37 -7.87 -12.74
C TYR A 97 -10.29 -8.65 -11.79
N THR A 98 -9.97 -8.57 -10.50
CA THR A 98 -10.82 -9.08 -9.42
C THR A 98 -10.97 -8.06 -8.30
N LEU A 99 -11.98 -8.25 -7.45
CA LEU A 99 -12.28 -7.41 -6.31
C LEU A 99 -12.04 -8.19 -5.01
N SER A 100 -11.43 -7.55 -4.03
CA SER A 100 -11.24 -8.09 -2.69
C SER A 100 -11.70 -7.05 -1.66
N ARG A 101 -12.58 -7.46 -0.76
CA ARG A 101 -13.13 -6.59 0.29
C ARG A 101 -12.42 -6.87 1.61
N ILE A 102 -12.01 -5.81 2.30
CA ILE A 102 -11.42 -5.87 3.63
C ILE A 102 -12.21 -5.00 4.62
N PRO A 103 -12.18 -5.31 5.93
CA PRO A 103 -12.82 -4.46 6.93
C PRO A 103 -12.27 -3.04 6.88
N ARG A 104 -13.15 -2.05 7.05
CA ARG A 104 -12.73 -0.65 7.10
C ARG A 104 -11.83 -0.39 8.32
N SER A 105 -10.65 0.18 8.10
CA SER A 105 -9.69 0.45 9.19
C SER A 105 -10.14 1.53 10.17
N ARG A 106 -10.97 2.48 9.71
CA ARG A 106 -11.55 3.52 10.55
C ARG A 106 -12.91 3.97 10.04
N ASN A 107 -13.91 3.98 10.92
CA ASN A 107 -15.22 4.55 10.63
C ASN A 107 -15.20 6.08 10.72
N VAL A 108 -16.14 6.72 10.02
CA VAL A 108 -16.33 8.18 10.11
C VAL A 108 -16.68 8.51 11.56
N GLN A 109 -16.07 9.55 12.13
CA GLN A 109 -16.17 9.96 13.55
C GLN A 109 -15.59 8.98 14.59
N GLN A 110 -14.97 7.88 14.19
CA GLN A 110 -14.27 7.01 15.14
C GLN A 110 -13.02 7.70 15.72
N SER A 111 -12.81 7.54 17.03
CA SER A 111 -11.62 8.06 17.72
C SER A 111 -10.32 7.43 17.21
N TYR A 112 -9.21 8.17 17.27
CA TYR A 112 -7.91 7.67 16.81
C TYR A 112 -7.46 6.41 17.56
N PHE A 113 -7.71 6.33 18.88
CA PHE A 113 -7.31 5.15 19.66
C PHE A 113 -8.08 3.89 19.25
N SER A 114 -9.41 3.97 19.19
CA SER A 114 -10.23 2.83 18.76
C SER A 114 -9.93 2.43 17.30
N SER A 115 -9.51 3.40 16.47
CA SER A 115 -9.10 3.12 15.09
C SER A 115 -7.86 2.23 14.98
N VAL A 116 -7.00 2.19 16.00
CA VAL A 116 -5.84 1.28 16.02
C VAL A 116 -6.31 -0.17 16.05
N ILE A 117 -7.33 -0.48 16.86
CA ILE A 117 -7.87 -1.84 17.00
C ILE A 117 -8.52 -2.29 15.68
N SER A 118 -9.37 -1.45 15.08
CA SER A 118 -9.98 -1.77 13.78
C SER A 118 -8.95 -1.86 12.66
N THR A 119 -7.88 -1.06 12.71
CA THR A 119 -6.76 -1.15 11.75
C THR A 119 -5.99 -2.46 11.94
N LEU A 120 -5.73 -2.92 13.16
CA LEU A 120 -5.09 -4.19 13.44
C LEU A 120 -5.94 -5.36 12.94
N TYR A 121 -7.24 -5.34 13.22
CA TYR A 121 -8.18 -6.33 12.69
C TYR A 121 -8.17 -6.37 11.16
N ALA A 122 -8.27 -5.20 10.51
CA ALA A 122 -8.17 -5.10 9.05
C ALA A 122 -6.82 -5.63 8.52
N THR A 123 -5.72 -5.42 9.24
CA THR A 123 -4.39 -5.94 8.90
C THR A 123 -4.36 -7.46 8.90
N LEU A 124 -4.94 -8.10 9.92
CA LEU A 124 -5.06 -9.56 9.98
C LEU A 124 -5.91 -10.11 8.83
N CYS A 125 -7.05 -9.48 8.54
CA CYS A 125 -7.91 -9.87 7.42
C CYS A 125 -7.25 -9.66 6.05
N THR A 126 -6.33 -8.70 5.94
CA THR A 126 -5.61 -8.39 4.69
C THR A 126 -4.48 -9.38 4.40
N LEU A 127 -3.91 -10.01 5.44
CA LEU A 127 -2.81 -10.98 5.31
C LEU A 127 -3.06 -12.09 4.27
N PRO A 128 -4.17 -12.85 4.30
CA PRO A 128 -4.42 -13.90 3.31
C PRO A 128 -4.55 -13.34 1.89
N VAL A 129 -5.12 -12.15 1.72
CA VAL A 129 -5.29 -11.52 0.40
C VAL A 129 -3.93 -11.26 -0.25
N ILE A 130 -3.01 -10.64 0.48
CA ILE A 130 -1.66 -10.32 -0.03
C ILE A 130 -0.80 -11.57 -0.17
N TYR A 131 -0.87 -12.49 0.79
CA TYR A 131 -0.07 -13.71 0.77
C TYR A 131 -0.44 -14.64 -0.40
N ASN A 132 -1.73 -14.74 -0.73
CA ASN A 132 -2.20 -15.58 -1.84
C ASN A 132 -1.93 -14.93 -3.19
N PHE A 133 -2.18 -13.63 -3.33
CA PHE A 133 -1.97 -12.94 -4.61
C PHE A 133 -0.49 -12.69 -4.92
N LYS A 134 0.33 -12.44 -3.87
CA LYS A 134 1.74 -12.05 -3.94
C LYS A 134 1.95 -10.90 -4.93
N PRO A 135 1.42 -9.69 -4.66
CA PRO A 135 1.55 -8.56 -5.57
C PRO A 135 3.01 -8.23 -5.86
N ASP A 136 3.29 -7.77 -7.08
CA ASP A 136 4.59 -7.20 -7.44
C ASP A 136 4.57 -5.67 -7.22
N VAL A 137 3.39 -5.04 -7.37
CA VAL A 137 3.20 -3.60 -7.11
C VAL A 137 1.85 -3.31 -6.46
N ILE A 138 1.84 -2.38 -5.52
CA ILE A 138 0.64 -1.82 -4.88
C ILE A 138 0.58 -0.33 -5.21
N PHE A 139 -0.53 0.12 -5.79
CA PHE A 139 -0.88 1.52 -5.89
C PHE A 139 -1.95 1.85 -4.86
N CYS A 140 -1.76 2.94 -4.12
CA CYS A 140 -2.70 3.36 -3.08
C CYS A 140 -2.71 4.88 -2.91
N ASN A 141 -3.86 5.45 -2.52
CA ASN A 141 -4.00 6.90 -2.35
C ASN A 141 -4.86 7.30 -1.13
N GLY A 142 -4.24 7.59 0.01
CA GLY A 142 -4.83 8.46 1.05
C GLY A 142 -5.73 7.90 2.17
N PRO A 143 -6.64 6.90 2.05
CA PRO A 143 -7.48 6.50 3.17
C PRO A 143 -6.71 5.62 4.16
N GLY A 144 -7.24 5.50 5.38
CA GLY A 144 -6.70 4.59 6.40
C GLY A 144 -6.66 3.13 5.95
N THR A 145 -7.57 2.72 5.05
CA THR A 145 -7.63 1.36 4.47
C THR A 145 -6.35 0.94 3.74
N CYS A 146 -5.56 1.89 3.24
CA CYS A 146 -4.29 1.60 2.58
C CYS A 146 -3.21 1.14 3.56
N ILE A 147 -3.30 1.51 4.84
CA ILE A 147 -2.28 1.18 5.84
C ILE A 147 -2.19 -0.34 6.05
N PRO A 148 -3.28 -1.09 6.35
CA PRO A 148 -3.23 -2.55 6.43
C PRO A 148 -2.58 -3.23 5.23
N VAL A 149 -2.98 -2.83 4.01
CA VAL A 149 -2.48 -3.40 2.76
C VAL A 149 -0.97 -3.21 2.61
N CYS A 150 -0.50 -1.98 2.85
CA CYS A 150 0.91 -1.64 2.71
C CYS A 150 1.76 -2.29 3.82
N VAL A 151 1.26 -2.31 5.06
CA VAL A 151 1.95 -2.93 6.20
C VAL A 151 2.10 -4.43 5.98
N VAL A 152 1.04 -5.13 5.58
CA VAL A 152 1.12 -6.57 5.27
C VAL A 152 2.14 -6.84 4.17
N ALA A 153 2.10 -6.09 3.06
CA ALA A 153 3.03 -6.28 1.96
C ALA A 153 4.49 -6.04 2.39
N PHE A 154 4.73 -5.00 3.21
CA PHE A 154 6.05 -4.70 3.76
C PHE A 154 6.53 -5.81 4.71
N LEU A 155 5.67 -6.30 5.61
CA LEU A 155 6.01 -7.40 6.53
C LEU A 155 6.36 -8.68 5.77
N LEU A 156 5.56 -9.06 4.76
CA LEU A 156 5.84 -10.23 3.93
C LEU A 156 7.13 -10.07 3.12
N ARG A 157 7.47 -8.84 2.70
CA ARG A 157 8.76 -8.53 2.08
C ARG A 157 9.93 -8.65 3.06
N CYS A 158 9.74 -8.24 4.33
CA CYS A 158 10.73 -8.44 5.40
C CYS A 158 10.98 -9.94 5.66
N LEU A 159 9.93 -10.75 5.57
CA LEU A 159 9.99 -12.22 5.72
C LEU A 159 10.45 -12.97 4.46
N TYR A 160 10.87 -12.27 3.40
CA TYR A 160 11.29 -12.87 2.12
C TYR A 160 10.20 -13.70 1.41
N LEU A 161 8.93 -13.51 1.76
CA LEU A 161 7.81 -14.28 1.20
C LEU A 161 7.30 -13.71 -0.13
N LEU A 162 7.57 -12.44 -0.41
CA LEU A 162 7.26 -11.76 -1.66
C LEU A 162 8.25 -10.61 -1.91
N ASP A 163 8.27 -10.10 -3.15
CA ASP A 163 8.97 -8.86 -3.50
C ASP A 163 7.98 -7.87 -4.14
N CYS A 164 7.50 -6.91 -3.35
CA CYS A 164 6.49 -5.93 -3.76
C CYS A 164 7.03 -4.51 -3.64
N ARG A 165 6.66 -3.64 -4.59
CA ARG A 165 6.87 -2.19 -4.49
C ARG A 165 5.58 -1.48 -4.11
N ILE A 166 5.65 -0.59 -3.15
CA ILE A 166 4.52 0.22 -2.71
C ILE A 166 4.66 1.63 -3.32
N VAL A 167 3.67 2.01 -4.13
CA VAL A 167 3.56 3.33 -4.74
C VAL A 167 2.40 4.05 -4.09
N PHE A 168 2.73 4.97 -3.18
CA PHE A 168 1.76 5.83 -2.53
C PHE A 168 1.61 7.13 -3.33
N ILE A 169 0.37 7.47 -3.65
CA ILE A 169 0.02 8.69 -4.38
C ILE A 169 -0.82 9.57 -3.46
N GLU A 170 -0.28 10.69 -3.03
CA GLU A 170 -1.00 11.61 -2.16
C GLU A 170 -2.16 12.27 -2.91
N SER A 171 -3.27 12.48 -2.19
CA SER A 171 -4.50 13.04 -2.77
C SER A 171 -4.29 14.46 -3.26
N ILE A 172 -5.02 14.83 -4.33
CA ILE A 172 -4.98 16.19 -4.89
C ILE A 172 -5.48 17.23 -3.89
N CYS A 173 -6.28 16.84 -2.90
CA CYS A 173 -6.77 17.73 -1.86
C CYS A 173 -5.67 18.18 -0.87
N ARG A 174 -4.51 17.51 -0.87
CA ARG A 174 -3.40 17.81 0.04
C ARG A 174 -2.41 18.77 -0.62
N VAL A 175 -2.61 20.07 -0.41
CA VAL A 175 -1.77 21.11 -1.02
C VAL A 175 -0.55 21.44 -0.16
N ARG A 176 -0.73 21.59 1.16
CA ARG A 176 0.31 22.11 2.06
C ARG A 176 0.87 21.09 3.04
N THR A 177 0.12 20.04 3.36
CA THR A 177 0.51 19.04 4.34
C THR A 177 0.14 17.64 3.86
N LEU A 178 0.96 16.65 4.24
CA LEU A 178 0.64 15.25 4.00
C LEU A 178 -0.56 14.79 4.83
N SER A 179 -1.32 13.85 4.26
CA SER A 179 -2.31 13.08 5.01
C SER A 179 -1.64 12.27 6.12
N LEU A 180 -2.41 11.82 7.13
CA LEU A 180 -1.87 10.92 8.15
C LEU A 180 -1.29 9.65 7.52
N THR A 181 -2.01 9.10 6.53
CA THR A 181 -1.57 7.96 5.73
C THR A 181 -0.23 8.26 5.04
N GLY A 182 -0.10 9.41 4.37
CA GLY A 182 1.15 9.83 3.73
C GLY A 182 2.29 10.03 4.72
N LYS A 183 2.01 10.59 5.90
CA LYS A 183 2.99 10.75 6.98
C LYS A 183 3.52 9.41 7.48
N ILE A 184 2.72 8.35 7.43
CA ILE A 184 3.11 6.99 7.82
C ILE A 184 3.83 6.29 6.66
N LEU A 185 3.23 6.29 5.47
CA LEU A 185 3.73 5.54 4.32
C LEU A 185 5.06 6.09 3.79
N GLN A 186 5.39 7.36 4.00
CA GLN A 186 6.69 7.89 3.55
C GLN A 186 7.91 7.15 4.11
N PHE A 187 7.76 6.42 5.22
CA PHE A 187 8.86 5.68 5.84
C PHE A 187 9.15 4.34 5.17
N PHE A 188 8.17 3.73 4.50
CA PHE A 188 8.32 2.37 3.95
C PHE A 188 7.66 2.14 2.59
N ALA A 189 6.99 3.14 2.02
CA ALA A 189 6.64 3.13 0.61
C ALA A 189 7.91 3.31 -0.23
N ASP A 190 8.04 2.53 -1.30
CA ASP A 190 9.15 2.63 -2.24
C ASP A 190 9.09 3.94 -3.03
N ILE A 191 7.90 4.35 -3.44
CA ILE A 191 7.67 5.61 -4.16
C ILE A 191 6.56 6.40 -3.48
N VAL A 192 6.85 7.65 -3.13
CA VAL A 192 5.89 8.63 -2.63
C VAL A 192 5.69 9.68 -3.71
N VAL A 193 4.47 9.77 -4.25
CA VAL A 193 4.11 10.74 -5.28
C VAL A 193 3.25 11.85 -4.67
N VAL A 194 3.61 13.09 -4.99
CA VAL A 194 2.82 14.28 -4.60
C VAL A 194 2.41 15.07 -5.84
N GLN A 195 1.25 15.70 -5.75
CA GLN A 195 0.65 16.45 -6.88
C GLN A 195 0.84 17.96 -6.78
N TRP A 196 1.37 18.45 -5.66
CA TRP A 196 1.62 19.86 -5.41
C TRP A 196 3.10 20.11 -5.12
N PRO A 197 3.72 21.16 -5.71
CA PRO A 197 5.13 21.43 -5.53
C PRO A 197 5.48 21.75 -4.07
N GLN A 198 4.57 22.35 -3.31
CA GLN A 198 4.75 22.71 -1.90
C GLN A 198 4.96 21.49 -0.98
N LEU A 199 4.50 20.30 -1.39
CA LEU A 199 4.70 19.09 -0.60
C LEU A 199 6.12 18.51 -0.73
N ARG A 200 6.93 18.98 -1.68
CA ARG A 200 8.34 18.56 -1.79
C ARG A 200 9.14 18.94 -0.56
N ASP A 201 8.86 20.12 -0.01
CA ASP A 201 9.58 20.63 1.16
C ASP A 201 9.11 19.97 2.47
N VAL A 202 7.92 19.36 2.45
CA VAL A 202 7.31 18.69 3.61
C VAL A 202 7.66 17.21 3.68
N CYS A 203 7.91 16.57 2.53
CA CYS A 203 8.18 15.15 2.43
C CYS A 203 9.51 14.91 1.73
N PHE A 204 10.50 14.50 2.52
CA PHE A 204 11.88 14.28 2.07
C PHE A 204 12.02 13.35 0.85
N ARG A 205 11.08 12.41 0.68
CA ARG A 205 11.12 11.38 -0.38
C ARG A 205 10.08 11.59 -1.49
N ALA A 206 9.36 12.71 -1.45
CA ALA A 206 8.29 12.96 -2.39
C ALA A 206 8.82 13.25 -3.80
N LYS A 207 8.28 12.53 -4.78
CA LYS A 207 8.46 12.82 -6.20
C LYS A 207 7.25 13.61 -6.69
N TYR A 208 7.50 14.84 -7.13
CA TYR A 208 6.48 15.71 -7.70
C TYR A 208 6.28 15.39 -9.18
N PHE A 209 5.04 15.07 -9.56
CA PHE A 209 4.66 14.75 -10.95
C PHE A 209 3.56 15.68 -11.49
N GLY A 210 3.23 16.76 -10.77
CA GLY A 210 2.10 17.61 -11.11
C GLY A 210 0.76 16.90 -10.90
N ARG A 211 -0.27 17.39 -11.61
CA ARG A 211 -1.62 16.86 -11.48
C ARG A 211 -1.75 15.55 -12.26
N LEU A 212 -1.83 14.46 -11.51
CA LEU A 212 -2.01 13.11 -12.05
C LEU A 212 -3.47 12.65 -12.03
N THR A 213 -4.28 13.26 -11.16
CA THR A 213 -5.68 12.88 -10.91
C THR A 213 -6.67 14.01 -11.10
#